data_AF-A0A1H9JVM3-F1
#
_entry.id   AF-A0A1H9JVM3-F1
#
_cell.length_a   1.000
_cell.length_b   1.000
_cell.length_c   1.000
_cell.angle_alpha   90.00
_cell.angle_beta   90.00
_cell.angle_gamma   90.00
#
_symmetry.space_group_name_H-M   'P 1'
#
loop_
_entity.id
_entity.type
_entity.pdbx_description
1 polymer ?
#
loop_
_entity_poly.entity_id
_entity_poly.type
_entity_poly.pdbx_seq_one_letter_code
_entity_poly.pdbx_strand_id
1 'polypeptide(L)' 'MFYKFNLTDKLLFIAAFASLVYSEILFFNGYENQAIFIGLWVPSILCFGIYLHLIKKNKND' A
#
# COMPACT_ATOMS: atom_id res chain seq x y z
N MET A 1 -10.23 -11.89 15.37
CA MET A 1 -8.81 -11.47 15.30
C MET A 1 -8.67 -10.24 14.38
N PHE A 2 -9.42 -9.15 14.63
CA PHE A 2 -9.46 -7.96 13.75
C PHE A 2 -9.54 -6.64 14.54
N TYR A 3 -9.06 -6.62 15.79
CA TYR A 3 -9.42 -5.53 16.73
C TYR A 3 -8.33 -4.46 16.97
N LYS A 4 -7.24 -4.43 16.18
CA LYS A 4 -6.19 -3.40 16.33
C LYS A 4 -5.62 -2.89 14.99
N PHE A 5 -6.46 -2.66 13.98
CA PHE A 5 -6.02 -1.87 12.83
C PHE A 5 -5.88 -0.42 13.27
N ASN A 6 -4.64 0.08 13.31
CA ASN A 6 -4.40 1.50 13.55
C ASN A 6 -4.94 2.30 12.35
N LEU A 7 -5.25 3.58 12.59
CA LEU A 7 -5.70 4.47 11.52
C LEU A 7 -4.69 4.51 10.36
N THR A 8 -3.40 4.43 10.67
CA THR A 8 -2.30 4.29 9.71
C THR A 8 -2.40 3.03 8.85
N ASP A 9 -2.69 1.87 9.45
CA ASP A 9 -2.78 0.60 8.71
C ASP A 9 -3.95 0.65 7.71
N LYS A 10 -5.09 1.22 8.11
CA LYS A 10 -6.25 1.42 7.21
C LYS A 10 -5.93 2.40 6.07
N LEU A 11 -5.28 3.52 6.37
CA LEU A 11 -4.90 4.50 5.35
C LEU A 11 -3.94 3.89 4.32
N LEU A 12 -2.94 3.14 4.76
CA LEU A 12 -1.97 2.50 3.85
C LEU A 12 -2.60 1.39 3.02
N PHE A 13 -3.55 0.64 3.58
CA PHE A 13 -4.29 -0.36 2.83
C PHE A 13 -5.16 0.27 1.74
N ILE A 14 -5.87 1.36 2.07
CA ILE A 14 -6.65 2.14 1.09
C ILE A 14 -5.74 2.74 0.02
N ALA A 15 -4.58 3.28 0.40
CA ALA A 15 -3.61 3.84 -0.53
C ALA A 15 -3.05 2.78 -1.49
N ALA A 16 -2.68 1.60 -0.98
CA ALA A 16 -2.23 0.49 -1.81
C ALA A 16 -3.31 0.00 -2.77
N PHE A 17 -4.56 -0.13 -2.29
CA PHE A 17 -5.68 -0.53 -3.12
C PHE A 17 -6.01 0.50 -4.20
N ALA A 18 -6.04 1.79 -3.85
CA ALA A 18 -6.24 2.87 -4.81
C ALA A 18 -5.12 2.90 -5.87
N SER A 19 -3.87 2.69 -5.48
CA SER A 19 -2.73 2.64 -6.42
C SER A 19 -2.82 1.44 -7.37
N LEU A 20 -3.32 0.30 -6.90
CA LEU A 20 -3.54 -0.89 -7.73
C LEU A 20 -4.65 -0.62 -8.75
N VAL A 21 -5.78 -0.08 -8.32
CA VAL A 21 -6.88 0.27 -9.23
C VAL A 21 -6.42 1.31 -10.26
N TYR A 22 -5.66 2.31 -9.84
CA TYR A 22 -5.10 3.32 -10.74
C TYR A 22 -4.15 2.70 -11.77
N SER A 23 -3.31 1.75 -11.37
CA SER A 23 -2.44 0.99 -12.27
C SER A 23 -3.24 0.27 -13.36
N GLU A 24 -4.29 -0.47 -12.99
CA GLU A 24 -5.14 -1.17 -13.95
C GLU A 24 -5.83 -0.19 -14.92
N ILE A 25 -6.39 0.91 -14.42
CA ILE A 25 -7.01 1.94 -15.27
C ILE A 25 -5.99 2.48 -16.28
N LEU A 26 -4.76 2.78 -15.84
CA LEU A 26 -3.71 3.32 -16.70
C LEU A 26 -3.27 2.29 -17.76
N PHE A 27 -3.27 1.00 -17.42
CA PHE A 27 -2.96 -0.10 -18.33
C PHE A 27 -3.98 -0.15 -19.48
N PHE A 28 -5.28 -0.09 -19.16
CA PHE A 28 -6.34 -0.08 -20.17
C PHE A 28 -6.43 1.23 -20.98
N ASN A 29 -5.83 2.32 -20.51
CA ASN A 29 -5.71 3.59 -21.25
C ASN A 29 -4.53 3.60 -22.25
N GLY A 30 -3.77 2.52 -22.37
CA GLY A 30 -2.64 2.40 -23.32
C GLY A 30 -1.30 2.87 -22.77
N TYR A 31 -1.22 3.21 -21.48
CA TYR A 31 0.00 3.62 -20.79
C TYR A 31 0.64 2.44 -20.03
N GLU A 32 0.86 1.34 -20.74
CA GLU A 32 1.26 0.05 -20.16
C GLU A 32 2.52 0.12 -19.29
N ASN A 33 3.57 0.80 -19.76
CA ASN A 33 4.83 0.93 -19.02
C ASN A 33 4.66 1.68 -17.68
N GLN A 34 3.81 2.71 -17.68
CA GLN A 34 3.54 3.51 -16.48
C GLN A 34 2.68 2.74 -15.50
N ALA A 35 1.69 2.01 -16.01
CA ALA A 35 0.88 1.09 -15.23
C ALA A 35 1.74 0.01 -14.55
N ILE A 36 2.58 -0.69 -15.32
CA ILE A 36 3.47 -1.74 -14.79
C ILE A 36 4.41 -1.17 -13.73
N PHE A 37 4.97 0.02 -13.95
CA PHE A 37 5.81 0.70 -12.97
C PHE A 37 5.07 0.99 -11.66
N ILE A 38 3.84 1.51 -11.73
CA ILE A 38 3.02 1.79 -10.55
C ILE A 38 2.65 0.48 -9.85
N GLY A 39 2.18 -0.53 -10.59
CA GLY A 39 1.82 -1.85 -10.09
C GLY A 39 2.97 -2.54 -9.36
N LEU A 40 4.20 -2.45 -9.89
CA LEU A 40 5.40 -2.99 -9.27
C LEU A 40 5.77 -2.31 -7.94
N TRP A 41 5.46 -1.02 -7.80
CA TRP A 41 5.77 -0.25 -6.60
C TRP A 41 4.71 -0.40 -5.50
N VAL A 42 3.43 -0.69 -5.80
CA VAL A 42 2.37 -0.93 -4.79
C VAL A 42 2.81 -1.75 -3.56
N PRO A 43 3.50 -2.91 -3.68
CA PRO A 43 3.95 -3.70 -2.52
C PRO A 43 4.87 -2.94 -1.55
N SER A 44 5.62 -1.93 -2.01
CA SER A 44 6.46 -1.11 -1.13
C SER A 44 5.62 -0.25 -0.17
N ILE A 45 4.40 0.14 -0.54
CA ILE A 45 3.47 0.88 0.34
C ILE A 45 3.04 -0.01 1.52
N LEU A 46 2.72 -1.28 1.24
CA LEU A 46 2.40 -2.27 2.27
C LEU A 46 3.60 -2.56 3.16
N CYS A 47 4.79 -2.74 2.57
CA CYS A 47 6.03 -2.97 3.31
C CYS A 47 6.35 -1.79 4.25
N PHE A 48 6.14 -0.56 3.78
CA PHE A 48 6.28 0.65 4.60
C PHE A 48 5.29 0.68 5.78
N GLY A 49 4.04 0.22 5.58
CA GLY A 49 3.07 0.09 6.66
C GLY A 49 3.49 -0.91 7.72
N ILE A 50 3.99 -2.08 7.30
CA ILE A 50 4.53 -3.09 8.21
C ILE A 50 5.73 -2.53 8.98
N TYR A 51 6.61 -1.78 8.32
CA TYR A 51 7.76 -1.13 8.95
C TYR A 51 7.34 -0.12 10.04
N LEU A 52 6.38 0.76 9.76
CA LEU A 52 5.84 1.69 10.76
C LEU A 52 5.18 0.95 11.93
N HIS A 53 4.48 -0.13 11.64
CA HIS A 53 3.88 -0.98 12.68
C HIS A 53 4.94 -1.60 13.59
N LEU A 54 6.04 -2.12 13.03
CA LEU A 54 7.16 -2.69 13.77
C LEU A 54 7.85 -1.66 14.66
N ILE A 55 8.09 -0.45 14.16
CA ILE A 55 8.66 0.66 14.96
C ILE A 55 7.75 0.99 16.15
N LYS A 56 6.43 1.08 15.91
CA LYS A 56 5.46 1.37 16.97
C LYS A 56 5.40 0.26 18.02
N LYS A 57 5.60 -1.00 17.61
CA LYS A 57 5.66 -2.14 18.54
C LYS A 57 6.91 -2.05 19.42
N ASN A 58 8.08 -1.82 18.83
CA ASN A 58 9.36 -1.75 19.53
C ASN A 58 9.42 -0.61 20.56
N LYS A 59 8.69 0.49 20.35
CA LYS A 59 8.63 1.62 21.30
C LYS A 59 7.72 1.37 22.52
N ASN A 60 6.87 0.34 22.48
CA ASN A 60 5.96 -0.02 23.58
C ASN A 60 6.47 -1.23 24.40
N ASP A 61 7.63 -1.78 24.05
CA ASP A 61 8.40 -2.74 24.85
C ASP A 61 9.44 -1.97 25.69
#